data_AF-A0A5Q4ZYE6-F1
#
_entry.id   AF-A0A5Q4ZYE6-F1
#
_cell.length_a   1.000
_cell.length_b   1.000
_cell.length_c   1.000
_cell.angle_alpha   90.00
_cell.angle_beta   90.00
_cell.angle_gamma   90.00
#
_symmetry.space_group_name_H-M   'P 1'
#
loop_
_entity.id
_entity.type
_entity.pdbx_description
1 polymer ?
#
loop_
_entity_poly.entity_id
_entity_poly.type
_entity_poly.pdbx_seq_one_letter_code
_entity_poly.pdbx_strand_id
1 'polypeptide(L)'
;MMYVVCNEKGGAGKSSLAQSLAVFLKIENGLDVLLVDADPQRTTAEWATERAESDLPKILCIELTGNITSQLKALQEQYKNIVIDCGGADSKAMRSALSISDVALIPFRAKRRDLKVAPSMSEIVDMAKTINTSLQVSLLLRKPQRCQAKAIESKVQKHYLSH
;
A
#
# COMPACT_ATOMS: atom_id res chain seq x y z
N MET A 1 -8.81 -11.05 2.29
CA MET A 1 -7.56 -10.38 2.66
C MET A 1 -7.46 -9.06 1.90
N MET A 2 -7.29 -7.97 2.64
CA MET A 2 -7.18 -6.62 2.12
C MET A 2 -5.79 -6.08 2.45
N TYR A 3 -5.04 -5.78 1.40
CA TYR A 3 -3.69 -5.25 1.48
C TYR A 3 -3.74 -3.77 1.09
N VAL A 4 -3.28 -2.88 1.95
CA VAL A 4 -3.07 -1.47 1.61
C VAL A 4 -1.60 -1.19 1.44
N VAL A 5 -1.22 -0.63 0.31
CA VAL A 5 0.13 -0.11 0.06
C VAL A 5 0.08 1.40 0.22
N CYS A 6 0.70 1.92 1.27
CA CYS A 6 0.63 3.33 1.61
C CYS A 6 1.97 3.86 2.11
N ASN A 7 2.21 5.16 1.88
CA ASN A 7 3.31 5.94 2.45
C ASN A 7 3.04 7.40 2.11
N GLU A 8 3.04 8.26 3.12
CA GLU A 8 2.91 9.72 2.99
C GLU A 8 3.96 10.29 2.00
N LYS A 9 5.12 9.64 1.82
CA LYS A 9 6.11 10.07 0.85
C LYS A 9 5.74 9.69 -0.60
N GLY A 10 5.65 10.71 -1.47
CA GLY A 10 5.65 10.53 -2.93
C GLY A 10 6.93 9.85 -3.45
N GLY A 11 6.81 8.99 -4.47
CA GLY A 11 7.97 8.29 -5.07
C GLY A 11 8.55 7.14 -4.24
N ALA A 12 7.84 6.72 -3.19
CA ALA A 12 8.22 5.59 -2.33
C ALA A 12 8.03 4.20 -2.98
N GLY A 13 7.47 4.13 -4.20
CA GLY A 13 7.29 2.88 -4.96
C GLY A 13 6.01 2.12 -4.61
N LYS A 14 4.98 2.85 -4.19
CA LYS A 14 3.69 2.31 -3.73
C LYS A 14 2.92 1.64 -4.86
N SER A 15 2.64 2.37 -5.91
CA SER A 15 1.97 1.86 -7.13
C SER A 15 2.69 0.65 -7.69
N SER A 16 4.02 0.73 -7.86
CA SER A 16 4.80 -0.42 -8.35
C SER A 16 4.69 -1.66 -7.46
N LEU A 17 4.66 -1.48 -6.12
CA LEU A 17 4.49 -2.58 -5.18
C LEU A 17 3.05 -3.13 -5.20
N ALA A 18 2.04 -2.26 -5.23
CA ALA A 18 0.64 -2.65 -5.32
C ALA A 18 0.36 -3.46 -6.61
N GLN A 19 0.85 -2.98 -7.74
CA GLN A 19 0.78 -3.64 -9.04
C GLN A 19 1.48 -5.00 -9.00
N SER A 20 2.72 -5.05 -8.48
CA SER A 20 3.49 -6.30 -8.39
C SER A 20 2.82 -7.32 -7.46
N LEU A 21 2.27 -6.87 -6.33
CA LEU A 21 1.52 -7.71 -5.41
C LEU A 21 0.26 -8.28 -6.06
N ALA A 22 -0.51 -7.45 -6.77
CA ALA A 22 -1.70 -7.90 -7.47
C ALA A 22 -1.39 -8.95 -8.55
N VAL A 23 -0.31 -8.74 -9.31
CA VAL A 23 0.18 -9.73 -10.29
C VAL A 23 0.62 -11.01 -9.59
N PHE A 24 1.41 -10.93 -8.52
CA PHE A 24 1.86 -12.10 -7.77
C PHE A 24 0.68 -12.94 -7.25
N LEU A 25 -0.27 -12.29 -6.56
CA LEU A 25 -1.45 -12.98 -6.02
C LEU A 25 -2.30 -13.62 -7.12
N LYS A 26 -2.43 -12.97 -8.29
CA LYS A 26 -3.23 -13.52 -9.39
C LYS A 26 -2.53 -14.64 -10.14
N ILE A 27 -1.28 -14.42 -10.55
CA ILE A 27 -0.56 -15.30 -11.47
C ILE A 27 0.09 -16.46 -10.72
N GLU A 28 0.80 -16.17 -9.63
CA GLU A 28 1.57 -17.19 -8.91
C GLU A 28 0.70 -17.97 -7.93
N ASN A 29 -0.31 -17.32 -7.32
CA ASN A 29 -1.21 -17.97 -6.36
C ASN A 29 -2.57 -18.36 -6.95
N GLY A 30 -2.86 -18.00 -8.21
CA GLY A 30 -4.14 -18.32 -8.87
C GLY A 30 -5.36 -17.66 -8.20
N LEU A 31 -5.17 -16.58 -7.44
CA LEU A 31 -6.24 -15.94 -6.68
C LEU A 31 -6.96 -14.90 -7.54
N ASP A 32 -8.27 -14.74 -7.28
CA ASP A 32 -8.97 -13.56 -7.79
C ASP A 32 -8.63 -12.35 -6.93
N VAL A 33 -8.25 -11.25 -7.61
CA VAL A 33 -7.67 -10.06 -7.00
C VAL A 33 -8.29 -8.83 -7.65
N LEU A 34 -8.84 -7.95 -6.81
CA LEU A 34 -9.23 -6.61 -7.19
C LEU A 34 -8.11 -5.62 -6.82
N LEU A 35 -7.65 -4.85 -7.79
CA LEU A 35 -6.78 -3.70 -7.55
C LEU A 35 -7.64 -2.45 -7.41
N VAL A 36 -7.32 -1.62 -6.43
CA VAL A 36 -8.00 -0.34 -6.17
C VAL A 36 -6.95 0.75 -6.24
N ASP A 37 -7.09 1.66 -7.19
CA ASP A 37 -6.31 2.90 -7.24
C ASP A 37 -7.03 3.97 -6.41
N ALA A 38 -6.37 4.41 -5.34
CA ALA A 38 -6.83 5.47 -4.49
C ALA A 38 -5.89 6.70 -4.49
N ASP A 39 -4.99 6.77 -5.47
CA ASP A 39 -4.17 7.95 -5.76
C ASP A 39 -4.86 8.82 -6.83
N PRO A 40 -5.12 10.11 -6.56
CA PRO A 40 -5.59 11.04 -7.59
C PRO A 40 -4.70 11.13 -8.85
N GLN A 41 -3.45 10.66 -8.79
CA GLN A 41 -2.54 10.58 -9.94
C GLN A 41 -2.83 9.40 -10.88
N ARG A 42 -3.73 8.47 -10.51
CA ARG A 42 -4.24 7.39 -11.36
C ARG A 42 -3.18 6.47 -11.97
N THR A 43 -1.98 6.44 -11.41
CA THR A 43 -0.82 5.69 -11.94
C THR A 43 -1.10 4.19 -12.02
N THR A 44 -1.91 3.65 -11.11
CA THR A 44 -2.24 2.23 -11.08
C THR A 44 -3.41 1.89 -12.01
N ALA A 45 -4.39 2.78 -12.12
CA ALA A 45 -5.49 2.63 -13.08
C ALA A 45 -5.01 2.71 -14.53
N GLU A 46 -4.12 3.65 -14.85
CA GLU A 46 -3.50 3.77 -16.18
C GLU A 46 -2.70 2.51 -16.51
N TRP A 47 -1.84 2.05 -15.60
CA TRP A 47 -1.09 0.80 -15.76
C TRP A 47 -1.99 -0.42 -16.00
N ALA A 48 -3.11 -0.52 -15.29
CA ALA A 48 -4.04 -1.65 -15.46
C ALA A 48 -4.72 -1.61 -16.83
N THR A 49 -5.01 -0.42 -17.34
CA THR A 49 -5.58 -0.20 -18.68
C THR A 49 -4.57 -0.61 -19.75
N GLU A 50 -3.33 -0.10 -19.70
CA GLU A 50 -2.25 -0.49 -20.61
C GLU A 50 -2.00 -2.00 -20.59
N ARG A 51 -2.01 -2.61 -19.40
CA ARG A 51 -1.86 -4.06 -19.25
C ARG A 51 -3.00 -4.82 -19.94
N ALA A 52 -4.24 -4.34 -19.84
CA ALA A 52 -5.40 -5.00 -20.41
C ALA A 52 -5.44 -4.98 -21.94
N GLU A 53 -4.69 -4.06 -22.57
CA GLU A 53 -4.49 -3.96 -24.01
C GLU A 53 -3.34 -4.85 -24.52
N SER A 54 -2.56 -5.45 -23.60
CA SER A 54 -1.49 -6.40 -23.92
C SER A 54 -1.97 -7.86 -23.89
N ASP A 55 -1.11 -8.79 -24.33
CA ASP A 55 -1.35 -10.24 -24.24
C ASP A 55 -1.22 -10.80 -22.81
N LEU A 56 -0.95 -9.95 -21.81
CA LEU A 56 -0.79 -10.37 -20.42
C LEU A 56 -2.15 -10.60 -19.73
N PRO A 57 -2.21 -11.47 -18.71
CA PRO A 57 -3.45 -11.67 -17.97
C PRO A 57 -3.92 -10.37 -17.29
N LYS A 58 -5.21 -10.08 -17.44
CA LYS A 58 -5.86 -8.86 -16.95
C LYS A 58 -5.89 -8.81 -15.42
N ILE A 59 -5.60 -7.64 -14.88
CA ILE A 59 -5.78 -7.29 -13.46
C ILE A 59 -6.91 -6.27 -13.42
N LEU A 60 -8.04 -6.63 -12.80
CA LEU A 60 -9.16 -5.72 -12.67
C LEU A 60 -8.76 -4.58 -11.73
N CYS A 61 -8.93 -3.35 -12.17
CA CYS A 61 -8.64 -2.16 -11.39
C CYS A 61 -9.87 -1.26 -11.35
N ILE A 62 -10.18 -0.72 -10.18
CA ILE A 62 -11.17 0.34 -10.00
C ILE A 62 -10.52 1.54 -9.33
N GLU A 63 -11.15 2.70 -9.45
CA GLU A 63 -10.70 3.94 -8.83
C GLU A 63 -11.63 4.33 -7.69
N LEU A 64 -11.09 4.66 -6.52
CA LEU A 64 -11.86 5.14 -5.38
C LEU A 64 -11.20 6.38 -4.77
N THR A 65 -11.99 7.39 -4.39
CA THR A 65 -11.48 8.64 -3.81
C THR A 65 -12.24 9.04 -2.54
N GLY A 66 -11.64 9.88 -1.71
CA GLY A 66 -12.28 10.38 -0.49
C GLY A 66 -12.38 9.33 0.63
N ASN A 67 -13.55 9.21 1.26
CA ASN A 67 -13.80 8.13 2.21
C ASN A 67 -14.28 6.90 1.43
N ILE A 68 -13.48 5.85 1.46
CA ILE A 68 -13.67 4.63 0.66
C ILE A 68 -14.10 3.43 1.50
N THR A 69 -14.39 3.63 2.80
CA THR A 69 -14.64 2.55 3.77
C THR A 69 -15.86 1.70 3.40
N SER A 70 -16.99 2.33 3.05
CA SER A 70 -18.21 1.60 2.72
C SER A 70 -18.10 0.88 1.38
N GLN A 71 -17.46 1.51 0.40
CA GLN A 71 -17.18 0.92 -0.91
C GLN A 71 -16.29 -0.31 -0.77
N LEU A 72 -15.19 -0.21 -0.02
CA LEU A 72 -14.29 -1.34 0.23
C LEU A 72 -14.98 -2.49 0.97
N LYS A 73 -15.86 -2.19 1.94
CA LYS A 73 -16.68 -3.23 2.62
C LYS A 73 -17.60 -3.96 1.64
N ALA A 74 -18.29 -3.23 0.76
CA ALA A 74 -19.14 -3.82 -0.26
C ALA A 74 -18.34 -4.68 -1.26
N LEU A 75 -17.14 -4.22 -1.64
CA LEU A 75 -16.25 -4.99 -2.53
C LEU A 75 -15.70 -6.25 -1.86
N GLN A 76 -15.50 -6.23 -0.55
CA GLN A 76 -15.04 -7.38 0.22
C GLN A 76 -16.06 -8.54 0.24
N GLU A 77 -17.34 -8.26 -0.01
CA GLU A 77 -18.37 -9.29 -0.19
C GLU A 77 -18.20 -10.06 -1.51
N GLN A 78 -17.56 -9.45 -2.51
CA GLN A 78 -17.40 -10.00 -3.86
C GLN A 78 -15.98 -10.53 -4.11
N TYR A 79 -14.97 -9.84 -3.57
CA TYR A 79 -13.56 -10.15 -3.79
C TYR A 79 -12.89 -10.61 -2.51
N LYS A 80 -12.30 -11.81 -2.57
CA LYS A 80 -11.55 -12.37 -1.45
C LYS A 80 -10.20 -11.70 -1.26
N ASN A 81 -9.61 -11.11 -2.30
CA ASN A 81 -8.33 -10.42 -2.23
C ASN A 81 -8.46 -9.03 -2.85
N ILE A 82 -8.13 -8.00 -2.06
CA ILE A 82 -8.16 -6.61 -2.50
C ILE A 82 -6.79 -6.00 -2.22
N VAL A 83 -6.20 -5.38 -3.24
CA VAL A 83 -4.95 -4.60 -3.10
C VAL A 83 -5.28 -3.15 -3.35
N ILE A 84 -4.93 -2.27 -2.42
CA ILE A 84 -5.25 -0.85 -2.45
C ILE A 84 -3.95 -0.06 -2.59
N ASP A 85 -3.81 0.67 -3.69
CA ASP A 85 -2.72 1.63 -3.89
C ASP A 85 -3.15 3.00 -3.35
N CYS A 86 -2.63 3.36 -2.18
CA CYS A 86 -2.85 4.68 -1.60
C CYS A 86 -1.68 5.57 -1.95
N GLY A 87 -1.98 6.66 -2.65
CA GLY A 87 -1.03 7.64 -3.15
C GLY A 87 -0.13 8.34 -2.11
N GLY A 88 0.71 9.25 -2.61
CA GLY A 88 1.51 10.11 -1.73
C GLY A 88 0.63 11.08 -0.93
N ALA A 89 1.08 11.42 0.29
CA ALA A 89 0.41 12.22 1.31
C ALA A 89 -0.59 11.45 2.18
N ASP A 90 -0.82 12.01 3.37
CA ASP A 90 -1.88 11.60 4.27
C ASP A 90 -3.24 12.00 3.68
N SER A 91 -3.99 11.01 3.17
CA SER A 91 -5.25 11.24 2.48
C SER A 91 -6.41 10.58 3.20
N LYS A 92 -7.63 11.11 2.99
CA LYS A 92 -8.87 10.47 3.48
C LYS A 92 -8.97 9.02 3.00
N ALA A 93 -8.52 8.73 1.79
CA ALA A 93 -8.54 7.39 1.23
C ALA A 93 -7.55 6.46 1.94
N MET A 94 -6.32 6.94 2.20
CA MET A 94 -5.32 6.19 2.97
C MET A 94 -5.81 5.85 4.37
N ARG A 95 -6.33 6.84 5.11
CA ARG A 95 -6.87 6.63 6.46
C ARG A 95 -8.06 5.68 6.48
N SER A 96 -8.95 5.80 5.49
CA SER A 96 -10.11 4.90 5.32
C SER A 96 -9.71 3.48 4.94
N ALA A 97 -8.68 3.30 4.11
CA ALA A 97 -8.18 1.97 3.76
C ALA A 97 -7.53 1.29 4.97
N LEU A 98 -6.67 2.00 5.71
CA LEU A 98 -5.99 1.48 6.89
C LEU A 98 -6.97 1.01 7.98
N SER A 99 -8.10 1.69 8.15
CA SER A 99 -9.09 1.37 9.19
C SER A 99 -9.87 0.07 8.97
N ILE A 100 -9.72 -0.59 7.81
CA ILE A 100 -10.42 -1.85 7.51
C ILE A 100 -9.52 -2.89 6.82
N SER A 101 -8.26 -2.55 6.51
CA SER A 101 -7.33 -3.49 5.86
C SER A 101 -6.77 -4.52 6.83
N ASP A 102 -6.44 -5.70 6.32
CA ASP A 102 -5.78 -6.74 7.10
C ASP A 102 -4.27 -6.45 7.23
N VAL A 103 -3.65 -5.98 6.15
CA VAL A 103 -2.19 -5.75 6.07
C VAL A 103 -1.89 -4.39 5.44
N ALA A 104 -1.07 -3.58 6.12
CA ALA A 104 -0.46 -2.37 5.59
C ALA A 104 1.00 -2.63 5.18
N LEU A 105 1.30 -2.40 3.91
CA LEU A 105 2.65 -2.49 3.33
C LEU A 105 3.18 -1.07 3.10
N ILE A 106 4.23 -0.70 3.84
CA ILE A 106 4.78 0.65 3.80
C ILE A 106 6.18 0.60 3.19
N PRO A 107 6.33 0.88 1.87
CA PRO A 107 7.62 0.84 1.23
C PRO A 107 8.47 2.07 1.62
N PHE A 108 9.71 1.84 2.01
CA PHE A 108 10.69 2.87 2.32
C PHE A 108 11.91 2.77 1.40
N ARG A 109 12.46 3.91 1.04
CA ARG A 109 13.80 3.96 0.44
C ARG A 109 14.81 4.18 1.55
N ALA A 110 15.96 3.55 1.41
CA ALA A 110 17.10 3.73 2.29
C ALA A 110 17.85 5.07 2.04
N LYS A 111 17.15 6.22 2.14
CA LYS A 111 17.75 7.56 2.06
C LYS A 111 17.36 8.39 3.28
N ARG A 112 18.30 9.22 3.78
CA ARG A 112 18.11 10.08 4.97
C ARG A 112 16.84 10.95 4.92
N ARG A 113 16.44 11.41 3.73
CA ARG A 113 15.23 12.24 3.55
C ARG A 113 13.93 11.46 3.76
N ASP A 114 13.93 10.17 3.44
CA ASP A 114 12.74 9.34 3.54
C ASP A 114 12.49 8.91 5.00
N LEU A 115 13.56 8.82 5.82
CA LEU A 115 13.45 8.62 7.27
C LEU A 115 12.74 9.77 8.01
N LYS A 116 12.70 10.98 7.44
CA LYS A 116 11.98 12.11 8.07
C LYS A 116 10.47 11.94 8.04
N VAL A 117 9.95 11.12 7.14
CA VAL A 117 8.51 10.82 7.03
C VAL A 117 8.09 9.74 8.02
N ALA A 118 9.05 9.01 8.59
CA ALA A 118 8.77 7.90 9.47
C ALA A 118 7.89 8.26 10.69
N PRO A 119 8.15 9.37 11.43
CA PRO A 119 7.33 9.74 12.58
C PRO A 119 5.86 10.01 12.21
N SER A 120 5.62 10.84 11.18
CA SER A 120 4.26 11.17 10.73
C SER A 120 3.50 9.94 10.25
N MET A 121 4.15 9.05 9.48
CA MET A 121 3.54 7.80 9.07
C MET A 121 3.28 6.85 10.26
N SER A 122 4.10 6.86 11.31
CA SER A 122 3.83 6.13 12.55
C SER A 122 2.55 6.63 13.21
N GLU A 123 2.38 7.94 13.37
CA GLU A 123 1.17 8.53 13.95
C GLU A 123 -0.10 8.14 13.18
N ILE A 124 -0.03 8.12 11.84
CA ILE A 124 -1.15 7.67 10.99
C ILE A 124 -1.48 6.19 11.25
N VAL A 125 -0.46 5.33 11.34
CA VAL A 125 -0.64 3.90 11.63
C VAL A 125 -1.18 3.68 13.04
N ASP A 126 -0.68 4.40 14.02
CA ASP A 126 -1.12 4.28 15.41
C ASP A 126 -2.59 4.68 15.55
N MET A 127 -2.97 5.81 14.93
CA MET A 127 -4.39 6.19 14.82
C MET A 127 -5.22 5.11 14.14
N ALA A 128 -4.75 4.53 13.03
CA ALA A 128 -5.49 3.47 12.34
C ALA A 128 -5.65 2.22 13.23
N LYS A 129 -4.63 1.84 14.01
CA LYS A 129 -4.68 0.72 14.95
C LYS A 129 -5.66 0.94 16.11
N THR A 130 -5.94 2.18 16.50
CA THR A 130 -7.01 2.46 17.49
C THR A 130 -8.41 2.09 16.96
N ILE A 131 -8.59 2.13 15.64
CA ILE A 131 -9.86 1.78 14.96
C ILE A 131 -9.85 0.31 14.52
N ASN A 132 -8.70 -0.17 14.02
CA ASN A 132 -8.48 -1.51 13.49
C ASN A 132 -7.33 -2.19 14.23
N THR A 133 -7.66 -2.79 15.38
CA THR A 133 -6.68 -3.45 16.25
C THR A 133 -6.04 -4.69 15.62
N SER A 134 -6.67 -5.27 14.58
CA SER A 134 -6.14 -6.40 13.81
C SER A 134 -5.16 -6.02 12.69
N LEU A 135 -4.98 -4.72 12.41
CA LEU A 135 -4.11 -4.27 11.31
C LEU A 135 -2.66 -4.72 11.50
N GLN A 136 -2.18 -5.57 10.60
CA GLN A 136 -0.77 -5.96 10.54
C GLN A 136 0.00 -4.95 9.71
N VAL A 137 1.16 -4.51 10.20
CA VAL A 137 1.96 -3.47 9.52
C VAL A 137 3.32 -4.04 9.19
N SER A 138 3.70 -3.97 7.91
CA SER A 138 4.99 -4.45 7.40
C SER A 138 5.72 -3.34 6.66
N LEU A 139 6.98 -3.13 7.04
CA LEU A 139 7.86 -2.13 6.44
C LEU A 139 8.70 -2.79 5.36
N LEU A 140 8.68 -2.23 4.16
CA LEU A 140 9.39 -2.80 3.03
C LEU A 140 10.55 -1.89 2.61
N LEU A 141 11.76 -2.29 3.01
CA LEU A 141 12.97 -1.58 2.63
C LEU A 141 13.34 -1.89 1.18
N ARG A 142 13.19 -0.88 0.30
CA ARG A 142 13.74 -0.96 -1.05
C ARG A 142 15.26 -0.84 -0.98
N LYS A 143 15.94 -1.83 -1.59
CA LYS A 143 17.40 -1.96 -1.58
C LYS A 143 18.07 -0.60 -1.85
N PRO A 144 18.94 -0.10 -0.95
CA PRO A 144 19.78 1.04 -1.26
C PRO A 144 20.72 0.70 -2.41
N GLN A 145 21.05 1.70 -3.24
CA GLN A 145 22.29 1.63 -4.03
C GLN A 145 23.48 1.62 -3.03
N ARG A 146 23.97 0.41 -2.79
CA ARG A 146 25.29 -0.01 -2.30
C ARG A 146 25.80 0.28 -0.87
N CYS A 147 25.32 1.20 -0.02
CA CYS A 147 26.11 1.51 1.20
C CYS A 147 25.45 1.74 2.59
N GLN A 148 24.12 1.67 2.84
CA GLN A 148 23.57 2.10 4.16
C GLN A 148 22.48 1.22 4.81
N ALA A 149 22.41 -0.09 4.55
CA ALA A 149 21.32 -0.94 5.05
C ALA A 149 21.17 -0.95 6.60
N LYS A 150 22.26 -1.24 7.35
CA LYS A 150 22.20 -1.47 8.81
C LYS A 150 21.75 -0.24 9.64
N ALA A 151 22.15 0.97 9.25
CA ALA A 151 21.80 2.20 9.98
C ALA A 151 20.34 2.63 9.76
N ILE A 152 19.71 2.10 8.70
CA ILE A 152 18.35 2.44 8.29
C ILE A 152 17.38 1.44 8.92
N GLU A 153 17.74 0.16 8.92
CA GLU A 153 17.03 -0.89 9.65
C GLU A 153 16.85 -0.53 11.12
N SER A 154 17.91 -0.10 11.83
CA SER A 154 17.81 0.25 13.26
C SER A 154 16.89 1.44 13.55
N LYS A 155 16.85 2.45 12.67
CA LYS A 155 15.96 3.61 12.82
C LYS A 155 14.52 3.30 12.48
N VAL A 156 14.29 2.51 11.44
CA VAL A 156 12.96 2.04 11.03
C VAL A 156 12.39 1.14 12.14
N GLN A 157 13.17 0.18 12.64
CA GLN A 157 12.77 -0.70 13.73
C GLN A 157 12.45 0.08 15.02
N LYS A 158 13.25 1.09 15.37
CA LYS A 158 13.00 1.92 16.56
C LYS A 158 11.69 2.72 16.51
N HIS A 159 11.23 3.13 15.33
CA HIS A 159 10.01 3.96 15.21
C HIS A 159 8.74 3.14 14.93
N TYR A 160 8.85 1.92 14.40
CA TYR A 160 7.69 1.15 13.96
C TYR A 160 7.49 -0.19 14.68
N LEU A 161 8.49 -0.70 15.39
CA LEU A 161 8.47 -2.01 16.06
C LEU A 161 8.68 -1.88 17.58
N SER A 162 8.49 -0.67 18.13
CA SER A 162 8.68 -0.41 19.56
C SER A 162 7.49 -0.77 20.45
N HIS A 163 6.37 -1.25 19.90
CA HIS A 163 5.16 -1.63 20.63
C HIS A 163 4.61 -2.97 20.14
#